data_AF-A0A7X7SM65-F1
#
_entry.id   AF-A0A7X7SM65-F1
#
_cell.length_a   1.000
_cell.length_b   1.000
_cell.length_c   1.000
_cell.angle_alpha   90.00
_cell.angle_beta   90.00
_cell.angle_gamma   90.00
#
_symmetry.space_group_name_H-M   'P 1'
#
loop_
_entity.id
_entity.type
_entity.pdbx_description
1 polymer ?
#
loop_
_entity_poly.entity_id
_entity_poly.type
_entity_poly.pdbx_seq_one_letter_code
_entity_poly.pdbx_strand_id
1 'polypeptide(L)'
;AAKLRRALRVEIPPQPARTSGVPNNLVSIHISSGDPRVAAKAANAVARQLADRLAAPSEQKSALLREDIAAGTAQLTTIDARMESAESALSHIAAGPGTAAEKAALSAPYFMVLQSAATLRETVATDLRAARRELLVVRAVERPYVASTAAPPARAASSGWGIVAVTGALAGAIVGVVAALCWRRRTAAP
;
A
#
# COMPACT_ATOMS: atom_id res chain seq x y z
N ALA A 1 5.05 -16.94 -25.62
CA ALA A 1 5.34 -16.81 -24.17
C ALA A 1 6.81 -16.46 -23.86
N ALA A 2 7.80 -17.18 -24.41
CA ALA A 2 9.22 -16.99 -24.06
C ALA A 2 9.84 -15.63 -24.46
N LYS A 3 9.44 -15.03 -25.60
CA LYS A 3 9.98 -13.73 -26.06
C LYS A 3 9.59 -12.54 -25.16
N LEU A 4 8.41 -12.57 -24.53
CA LEU A 4 7.96 -11.50 -23.62
C LEU A 4 8.68 -11.54 -22.26
N ARG A 5 9.11 -12.74 -21.80
CA ARG A 5 9.87 -12.89 -20.53
C ARG A 5 11.24 -12.22 -20.58
N ARG A 6 11.85 -12.05 -21.76
CA ARG A 6 13.16 -11.40 -21.93
C ARG A 6 13.10 -9.86 -21.94
N ALA A 7 11.91 -9.27 -22.10
CA ALA A 7 11.73 -7.84 -22.30
C ALA A 7 11.14 -7.10 -21.08
N LEU A 8 10.83 -7.83 -20.01
CA LEU A 8 10.32 -7.28 -18.75
C LEU A 8 11.50 -7.12 -17.79
N ARG A 9 11.88 -5.87 -17.49
CA ARG A 9 12.82 -5.57 -16.40
C ARG A 9 12.03 -4.90 -15.28
N VAL A 10 11.99 -5.56 -14.13
CA VAL A 10 11.43 -5.00 -12.90
C VAL A 10 12.61 -4.48 -12.10
N GLU A 11 12.68 -3.17 -11.91
CA GLU A 11 13.69 -2.55 -11.05
C GLU A 11 12.97 -2.09 -9.77
N ILE A 12 13.49 -2.52 -8.62
CA ILE A 12 13.11 -1.95 -7.33
C ILE A 12 14.18 -0.86 -7.09
N PRO A 13 13.84 0.43 -7.20
CA PRO A 13 14.84 1.47 -6.99
C PRO A 13 15.43 1.36 -5.57
N PRO A 14 16.74 1.58 -5.37
CA PRO A 14 17.28 1.73 -4.03
C PRO A 14 16.55 2.90 -3.36
N GLN A 15 16.04 2.67 -2.15
CA GLN A 15 15.23 3.66 -1.45
C GLN A 15 15.97 5.00 -1.41
N PRO A 16 15.41 6.09 -1.97
CA PRO A 16 16.03 7.39 -1.83
C PRO A 16 16.09 7.71 -0.33
N ALA A 17 17.27 8.13 0.12
CA ALA A 17 17.51 8.51 1.50
C ALA A 17 16.36 9.39 2.03
N ARG A 18 15.79 8.95 3.15
CA ARG A 18 14.81 9.63 4.02
C ARG A 18 14.30 10.97 3.50
N THR A 19 13.17 10.96 2.79
CA THR A 19 12.32 12.14 2.67
C THR A 19 10.88 11.73 2.97
N SER A 20 10.36 12.25 4.09
CA SER A 20 9.07 11.94 4.73
C SER A 20 8.94 10.52 5.30
N GLY A 21 8.37 10.40 6.50
CA GLY A 21 8.32 9.18 7.31
C GLY A 21 7.40 8.05 6.81
N VAL A 22 7.30 7.85 5.50
CA VAL A 22 6.53 6.77 4.88
C VAL A 22 7.46 6.00 3.93
N PRO A 23 7.70 4.69 4.13
CA PRO A 23 8.46 3.90 3.16
C PRO A 23 7.71 3.89 1.83
N ASN A 24 8.30 4.55 0.83
CA ASN A 24 7.73 4.65 -0.50
C ASN A 24 8.00 3.35 -1.28
N ASN A 25 7.10 2.37 -1.16
CA ASN A 25 7.16 1.09 -1.88
C ASN A 25 6.68 1.23 -3.34
N LEU A 26 7.23 2.18 -4.09
CA LEU A 26 6.93 2.31 -5.52
C LEU A 26 7.71 1.27 -6.32
N VAL A 27 7.01 0.52 -7.17
CA VAL A 27 7.60 -0.42 -8.14
C VAL A 27 7.55 0.20 -9.52
N SER A 28 8.70 0.36 -10.19
CA SER A 28 8.75 0.82 -11.57
C SER A 28 8.76 -0.38 -12.53
N ILE A 29 7.87 -0.34 -13.53
CA ILE A 29 7.74 -1.38 -14.55
C ILE A 29 8.27 -0.84 -15.88
N HIS A 30 9.40 -1.40 -16.34
CA HIS A 30 9.99 -1.05 -17.63
C HIS A 30 9.79 -2.20 -18.63
N ILE A 31 9.16 -1.89 -19.76
CA ILE A 31 8.96 -2.83 -20.87
C ILE A 31 9.55 -2.24 -22.14
N SER A 32 10.46 -2.99 -22.76
CA SER A 32 11.10 -2.59 -24.02
C SER A 32 10.46 -3.32 -25.20
N SER A 33 10.12 -2.57 -26.25
CA SER A 33 9.60 -3.10 -27.52
C SER A 33 10.11 -2.24 -28.68
N GLY A 34 10.19 -2.81 -29.88
CA GLY A 34 10.51 -2.05 -31.10
C GLY A 34 9.44 -1.01 -31.45
N ASP A 35 8.20 -1.19 -30.97
CA ASP A 35 7.13 -0.20 -31.05
C ASP A 35 6.88 0.42 -29.66
N PRO A 36 7.14 1.73 -29.47
CA PRO A 36 6.91 2.43 -28.21
C PRO A 36 5.45 2.44 -27.75
N ARG A 37 4.47 2.39 -28.67
CA ARG A 37 3.04 2.31 -28.34
C ARG A 37 2.71 0.95 -27.72
N VAL A 38 3.28 -0.12 -28.28
CA VAL A 38 3.12 -1.49 -27.75
C VAL A 38 3.79 -1.62 -26.38
N ALA A 39 4.98 -1.02 -26.19
CA ALA A 39 5.66 -0.98 -24.90
C ALA A 39 4.81 -0.30 -23.82
N ALA A 40 4.28 0.90 -24.10
CA ALA A 40 3.44 1.64 -23.15
C ALA A 40 2.14 0.88 -22.82
N LYS A 41 1.46 0.32 -23.83
CA LYS A 41 0.24 -0.48 -23.62
C LYS A 41 0.52 -1.72 -22.77
N ALA A 42 1.63 -2.42 -23.02
CA ALA A 42 2.03 -3.58 -22.24
C ALA A 42 2.38 -3.19 -20.80
N ALA A 43 3.10 -2.08 -20.58
CA ALA A 43 3.47 -1.63 -19.24
C ALA A 43 2.24 -1.30 -18.39
N ASN A 44 1.28 -0.58 -18.97
CA ASN A 44 0.00 -0.27 -18.32
C ASN A 44 -0.87 -1.50 -18.06
N ALA A 45 -0.78 -2.54 -18.89
CA ALA A 45 -1.49 -3.81 -18.67
C ALA A 45 -0.87 -4.60 -17.51
N VAL A 46 0.46 -4.70 -17.48
CA VAL A 46 1.19 -5.38 -16.40
C VAL A 46 1.00 -4.65 -15.07
N ALA A 47 1.04 -3.31 -15.07
CA ALA A 47 0.82 -2.50 -13.88
C ALA A 47 -0.57 -2.74 -13.26
N ARG A 48 -1.62 -2.78 -14.09
CA ARG A 48 -2.99 -3.10 -13.65
C ARG A 48 -3.09 -4.52 -13.10
N GLN A 49 -2.59 -5.50 -13.86
CA GLN A 49 -2.65 -6.90 -13.42
C GLN A 49 -1.86 -7.15 -12.13
N LEU A 50 -0.74 -6.44 -11.93
CA LEU A 50 0.03 -6.52 -10.69
C LEU A 50 -0.74 -5.88 -9.53
N ALA A 51 -1.33 -4.69 -9.73
CA ALA A 51 -2.17 -4.05 -8.73
C ALA A 51 -3.36 -4.95 -8.33
N ASP A 52 -4.05 -5.55 -9.29
CA ASP A 52 -5.19 -6.45 -9.04
C ASP A 52 -4.76 -7.69 -8.23
N ARG A 53 -3.61 -8.29 -8.56
CA ARG A 53 -3.09 -9.46 -7.83
C ARG A 53 -2.66 -9.14 -6.41
N LEU A 54 -2.05 -7.96 -6.22
CA LEU A 54 -1.61 -7.51 -4.91
C LEU A 54 -2.75 -6.94 -4.07
N ALA A 55 -3.91 -6.64 -4.67
CA ALA A 55 -5.06 -6.11 -3.94
C ALA A 55 -5.77 -7.19 -3.10
N ALA A 56 -5.65 -8.47 -3.47
CA ALA A 56 -6.40 -9.55 -2.83
C ALA A 56 -6.19 -9.63 -1.30
N PRO A 57 -4.97 -9.56 -0.74
CA PRO A 57 -4.77 -9.54 0.71
C PRO A 57 -5.40 -8.32 1.39
N SER A 58 -5.25 -7.12 0.81
CA SER A 58 -5.81 -5.87 1.34
C SER A 58 -7.35 -5.86 1.31
N GLU A 59 -7.96 -6.46 0.27
CA GLU A 59 -9.42 -6.64 0.19
C GLU A 59 -9.92 -7.67 1.20
N GLN A 60 -9.22 -8.80 1.38
CA GLN A 60 -9.55 -9.79 2.42
C GLN A 60 -9.49 -9.19 3.82
N LYS A 61 -8.41 -8.48 4.13
CA LYS A 61 -8.26 -7.76 5.41
C LYS A 61 -9.37 -6.72 5.60
N SER A 62 -9.69 -5.96 4.55
CA SER A 62 -10.81 -5.01 4.59
C SER A 62 -12.16 -5.68 4.81
N ALA A 63 -12.37 -6.91 4.33
CA ALA A 63 -13.61 -7.66 4.55
C ALA A 63 -13.73 -8.09 6.02
N LEU A 64 -12.68 -8.68 6.59
CA LEU A 64 -12.62 -9.06 8.00
C LEU A 64 -12.87 -7.87 8.93
N LEU A 65 -12.20 -6.74 8.68
CA LEU A 65 -12.40 -5.52 9.49
C LEU A 65 -13.84 -4.99 9.41
N ARG A 66 -14.53 -5.14 8.28
CA ARG A 66 -15.94 -4.74 8.17
C ARG A 66 -16.84 -5.69 8.96
N GLU A 67 -16.53 -6.98 8.95
CA GLU A 67 -17.23 -7.99 9.76
C GLU A 67 -17.04 -7.71 11.26
N ASP A 68 -15.81 -7.44 11.70
CA ASP A 68 -15.50 -7.08 13.09
C ASP A 68 -16.26 -5.82 13.53
N ILE A 69 -16.32 -4.79 12.67
CA ILE A 69 -17.09 -3.57 12.95
C ILE A 69 -18.58 -3.87 13.08
N ALA A 70 -19.14 -4.71 12.21
CA ALA A 70 -20.55 -5.08 12.27
C ALA A 70 -20.86 -5.89 13.54
N ALA A 71 -20.04 -6.89 13.86
CA ALA A 71 -20.14 -7.71 15.06
C ALA A 71 -20.02 -6.86 16.33
N GLY A 72 -19.00 -6.00 16.43
CA GLY A 72 -18.82 -5.11 17.57
C GLY A 72 -19.97 -4.10 17.73
N THR A 73 -20.55 -3.61 16.63
CA THR A 73 -21.73 -2.72 16.68
C THR A 73 -22.95 -3.45 17.24
N ALA A 74 -23.21 -4.67 16.77
CA ALA A 74 -24.32 -5.49 17.27
C ALA A 74 -24.14 -5.87 18.76
N GLN A 75 -22.90 -6.14 19.16
CA GLN A 75 -22.55 -6.44 20.55
C GLN A 75 -22.77 -5.21 21.45
N LEU A 76 -22.40 -4.00 21.02
CA LEU A 76 -22.71 -2.77 21.76
C LEU A 76 -24.21 -2.59 21.94
N THR A 77 -25.02 -2.76 20.89
CA THR A 77 -26.49 -2.68 20.99
C THR A 77 -27.04 -3.69 22.00
N THR A 78 -26.50 -4.90 22.03
CA THR A 78 -26.90 -5.93 23.00
C THR A 78 -26.52 -5.55 24.43
N ILE A 79 -25.33 -4.97 24.63
CA ILE A 79 -24.87 -4.50 25.95
C ILE A 79 -25.74 -3.33 26.42
N ASP A 80 -26.00 -2.35 25.56
CA ASP A 80 -26.84 -1.20 25.86
C ASP A 80 -28.26 -1.63 26.27
N ALA A 81 -28.87 -2.59 25.55
CA ALA A 81 -30.18 -3.15 25.91
C ALA A 81 -30.17 -3.87 27.27
N ARG A 82 -29.08 -4.57 27.61
CA ARG A 82 -28.91 -5.20 28.92
C ARG A 82 -28.80 -4.17 30.05
N MET A 83 -28.09 -3.07 29.80
CA MET A 83 -27.98 -1.97 30.77
C MET A 83 -29.34 -1.32 30.99
N GLU A 84 -30.07 -1.00 29.93
CA GLU A 84 -31.42 -0.41 30.01
C GLU A 84 -32.40 -1.32 30.77
N SER A 85 -32.37 -2.63 30.52
CA SER A 85 -33.17 -3.59 31.27
C SER A 85 -32.81 -3.62 32.77
N ALA A 86 -31.53 -3.52 33.12
CA ALA A 86 -31.08 -3.50 34.51
C ALA A 86 -31.47 -2.18 35.21
N GLU A 87 -31.35 -1.04 34.52
CA GLU A 87 -31.80 0.27 35.00
C GLU A 87 -33.32 0.30 35.23
N SER A 88 -34.09 -0.30 34.32
CA SER A 88 -35.54 -0.45 34.48
C SER A 88 -35.88 -1.33 35.68
N ALA A 89 -35.15 -2.43 35.91
CA ALA A 89 -35.38 -3.27 37.09
C ALA A 89 -35.07 -2.53 38.39
N LEU A 90 -33.97 -1.76 38.42
CA LEU A 90 -33.61 -0.92 39.56
C LEU A 90 -34.67 0.15 39.86
N SER A 91 -35.22 0.80 38.83
CA SER A 91 -36.27 1.81 39.01
C SER A 91 -37.57 1.19 39.56
N HIS A 92 -37.94 -0.01 39.09
CA HIS A 92 -39.07 -0.77 39.63
C HIS A 92 -38.85 -1.18 41.10
N ILE A 93 -37.66 -1.64 41.48
CA ILE A 93 -37.32 -1.96 42.88
C ILE A 93 -37.40 -0.71 43.75
N ALA A 94 -36.90 0.43 43.26
CA ALA A 94 -36.93 1.70 43.97
C ALA A 94 -38.37 2.18 44.23
N ALA A 95 -39.24 2.08 43.22
CA ALA A 95 -40.66 2.47 43.31
C ALA A 95 -41.54 1.44 44.07
N GLY A 96 -41.08 0.20 44.19
CA GLY A 96 -41.82 -0.88 44.85
C GLY A 96 -41.99 -0.68 46.37
N PRO A 97 -42.90 -1.43 47.01
CA PRO A 97 -42.99 -1.48 48.46
C PRO A 97 -41.76 -2.19 49.07
N GLY A 98 -41.55 -2.05 50.38
CA GLY A 98 -40.49 -2.73 51.11
C GLY A 98 -39.54 -1.78 51.83
N THR A 99 -38.77 -2.34 52.76
CA THR A 99 -37.77 -1.60 53.55
C THR A 99 -36.56 -1.22 52.69
N ALA A 100 -35.77 -0.24 53.15
CA ALA A 100 -34.52 0.13 52.48
C ALA A 100 -33.54 -1.05 52.36
N ALA A 101 -33.50 -1.92 53.37
CA ALA A 101 -32.63 -3.10 53.37
C ALA A 101 -33.04 -4.14 52.33
N GLU A 102 -34.34 -4.41 52.17
CA GLU A 102 -34.86 -5.33 51.14
C GLU A 102 -34.60 -4.79 49.74
N LYS A 103 -34.84 -3.50 49.51
CA LYS A 103 -34.55 -2.84 48.23
C LYS A 103 -33.06 -2.91 47.89
N ALA A 104 -32.18 -2.66 48.86
CA ALA A 104 -30.74 -2.77 48.67
C ALA A 104 -30.34 -4.21 48.28
N ALA A 105 -30.85 -5.22 49.00
CA ALA A 105 -30.58 -6.63 48.69
C ALA A 105 -31.06 -7.04 47.29
N LEU A 106 -32.25 -6.60 46.88
CA LEU A 106 -32.79 -6.87 45.54
C LEU A 106 -32.04 -6.12 44.42
N SER A 107 -31.51 -4.94 44.71
CA SER A 107 -30.78 -4.12 43.75
C SER A 107 -29.34 -4.58 43.46
N ALA A 108 -28.71 -5.27 44.42
CA ALA A 108 -27.29 -5.62 44.36
C ALA A 108 -26.87 -6.39 43.09
N PRO A 109 -27.62 -7.41 42.60
CA PRO A 109 -27.28 -8.11 41.36
C PRO A 109 -27.30 -7.19 40.13
N TYR A 110 -28.21 -6.21 40.08
CA TYR A 110 -28.33 -5.30 38.95
C TYR A 110 -27.18 -4.29 38.91
N PHE A 111 -26.68 -3.83 40.05
CA PHE A 111 -25.46 -3.02 40.09
C PHE A 111 -24.24 -3.78 39.57
N MET A 112 -24.11 -5.06 39.89
CA MET A 112 -23.06 -5.92 39.32
C MET A 112 -23.20 -6.09 37.79
N VAL A 113 -24.43 -6.26 37.30
CA VAL A 113 -24.72 -6.30 35.86
C VAL A 113 -24.31 -4.98 35.20
N LEU A 114 -24.70 -3.83 35.75
CA LEU A 114 -24.34 -2.52 35.20
C LEU A 114 -22.83 -2.28 35.17
N GLN A 115 -22.12 -2.61 36.25
CA GLN A 115 -20.68 -2.46 36.31
C GLN A 115 -19.98 -3.35 35.27
N SER A 116 -20.36 -4.63 35.17
CA SER A 116 -19.78 -5.55 34.20
C SER A 116 -20.11 -5.15 32.75
N ALA A 117 -21.34 -4.71 32.49
CA ALA A 117 -21.77 -4.22 31.19
C ALA A 117 -21.01 -2.94 30.78
N ALA A 118 -20.79 -2.01 31.72
CA ALA A 118 -20.01 -0.81 31.46
C ALA A 118 -18.55 -1.13 31.09
N THR A 119 -17.91 -2.08 31.78
CA THR A 119 -16.56 -2.54 31.44
C THR A 119 -16.52 -3.17 30.05
N LEU A 120 -17.45 -4.10 29.75
CA LEU A 120 -17.54 -4.74 28.45
C LEU A 120 -17.81 -3.73 27.33
N ARG A 121 -18.67 -2.74 27.58
CA ARG A 121 -19.00 -1.68 26.64
C ARG A 121 -17.76 -0.88 26.25
N GLU A 122 -16.91 -0.51 27.22
CA GLU A 122 -15.68 0.24 26.92
C GLU A 122 -14.66 -0.61 26.15
N THR A 123 -14.53 -1.89 26.48
CA THR A 123 -13.68 -2.83 25.74
C THR A 123 -14.12 -2.92 24.27
N VAL A 124 -15.40 -3.22 24.03
CA VAL A 124 -15.95 -3.35 22.67
C VAL A 124 -15.86 -2.02 21.91
N ALA A 125 -16.12 -0.88 22.58
CA ALA A 125 -16.00 0.43 21.96
C ALA A 125 -14.54 0.73 21.54
N THR A 126 -13.57 0.33 22.36
CA THR A 126 -12.14 0.48 22.05
C THR A 126 -11.72 -0.37 20.86
N ASP A 127 -12.14 -1.64 20.84
CA ASP A 127 -11.85 -2.57 19.74
C ASP A 127 -12.48 -2.07 18.43
N LEU A 128 -13.72 -1.59 18.50
CA LEU A 128 -14.42 -1.03 17.34
C LEU A 128 -13.76 0.25 16.82
N ARG A 129 -13.25 1.12 17.70
CA ARG A 129 -12.42 2.28 17.28
C ARG A 129 -11.11 1.82 16.64
N ALA A 130 -10.48 0.76 17.15
CA ALA A 130 -9.26 0.19 16.57
C ALA A 130 -9.52 -0.39 15.17
N ALA A 131 -10.53 -1.25 15.00
CA ALA A 131 -10.91 -1.83 13.72
C ALA A 131 -11.29 -0.77 12.68
N ARG A 132 -12.01 0.29 13.08
CA ARG A 132 -12.32 1.43 12.19
C ARG A 132 -11.07 2.17 11.74
N ARG A 133 -10.13 2.44 12.66
CA ARG A 133 -8.85 3.09 12.31
C ARG A 133 -8.04 2.21 11.37
N GLU A 134 -7.96 0.92 11.63
CA GLU A 134 -7.23 -0.01 10.77
C GLU A 134 -7.86 -0.09 9.38
N LEU A 135 -9.20 -0.13 9.26
CA LEU A 135 -9.87 -0.11 7.96
C LEU A 135 -9.54 1.15 7.15
N LEU A 136 -9.38 2.30 7.81
CA LEU A 136 -8.92 3.52 7.14
C LEU A 136 -7.48 3.38 6.64
N VAL A 137 -6.58 2.76 7.41
CA VAL A 137 -5.19 2.48 7.01
C VAL A 137 -5.15 1.54 5.82
N VAL A 138 -5.90 0.43 5.84
CA VAL A 138 -5.94 -0.54 4.73
C VAL A 138 -6.38 0.14 3.44
N ARG A 139 -7.40 1.00 3.52
CA ARG A 139 -7.92 1.75 2.36
C ARG A 139 -6.95 2.82 1.85
N ALA A 140 -6.27 3.52 2.74
CA ALA A 140 -5.43 4.66 2.38
C ALA A 140 -4.01 4.24 1.95
N VAL A 141 -3.46 3.19 2.54
CA VAL A 141 -2.03 2.86 2.45
C VAL A 141 -1.79 1.46 1.86
N GLU A 142 -2.60 0.47 2.23
CA GLU A 142 -2.33 -0.93 1.85
C GLU A 142 -2.95 -1.31 0.50
N ARG A 143 -3.83 -0.48 -0.07
CA ARG A 143 -4.46 -0.78 -1.36
C ARG A 143 -3.52 -0.42 -2.52
N PRO A 144 -3.04 -1.39 -3.31
CA PRO A 144 -2.16 -1.10 -4.44
C PRO A 144 -2.93 -0.34 -5.51
N TYR A 145 -2.26 0.64 -6.12
CA TYR A 145 -2.80 1.43 -7.21
C TYR A 145 -1.71 1.78 -8.22
N VAL A 146 -2.11 2.13 -9.44
CA VAL A 146 -1.20 2.61 -10.47
C VAL A 146 -1.02 4.11 -10.28
N ALA A 147 0.12 4.53 -9.72
CA ALA A 147 0.42 5.93 -9.45
C ALA A 147 0.73 6.75 -10.71
N SER A 148 1.30 6.13 -11.74
CA SER A 148 1.60 6.77 -13.01
C SER A 148 1.47 5.77 -14.16
N THR A 149 0.87 6.21 -15.26
CA THR A 149 0.72 5.40 -16.48
C THR A 149 1.87 5.66 -17.43
N ALA A 150 2.40 4.61 -18.06
CA ALA A 150 3.37 4.73 -19.14
C ALA A 150 2.74 5.44 -20.34
N ALA A 151 3.43 6.46 -20.85
CA ALA A 151 3.12 7.13 -22.11
C ALA A 151 4.25 6.85 -23.12
N PRO A 152 3.93 6.70 -24.42
CA PRO A 152 4.96 6.57 -25.44
C PRO A 152 5.80 7.87 -25.46
N PRO A 153 7.14 7.78 -25.55
CA PRO A 153 7.99 8.96 -25.54
C PRO A 153 7.72 9.82 -26.79
N ALA A 154 7.62 11.14 -26.60
CA ALA A 154 7.36 12.10 -27.68
C ALA A 154 8.50 12.16 -28.72
N ARG A 155 9.70 11.69 -28.36
CA ARG A 155 10.81 11.42 -29.27
C ARG A 155 11.18 9.94 -29.17
N ALA A 156 11.30 9.27 -30.31
CA ALA A 156 11.91 7.95 -30.37
C ALA A 156 13.30 8.03 -29.70
N ALA A 157 13.63 7.07 -28.83
CA ALA A 157 14.96 6.97 -28.25
C ALA A 157 15.98 7.01 -29.41
N SER A 158 16.82 8.05 -29.43
CA SER A 158 17.76 8.25 -30.52
C SER A 158 18.64 7.00 -30.61
N SER A 159 18.54 6.30 -31.74
CA SER A 159 19.43 5.24 -32.15
C SER A 159 20.88 5.67 -31.85
N GLY A 160 21.62 4.88 -31.06
CA GLY A 160 22.95 5.22 -30.52
C GLY A 160 24.06 5.45 -31.58
N TRP A 161 23.69 5.56 -32.85
CA TRP A 161 24.56 5.91 -33.96
C TRP A 161 25.32 7.22 -33.75
N GLY A 162 24.76 8.18 -33.01
CA GLY A 162 25.49 9.40 -32.65
C GLY A 162 26.73 9.11 -31.78
N ILE A 163 26.62 8.19 -30.83
CA ILE A 163 27.74 7.78 -29.97
C ILE A 163 28.76 6.94 -30.75
N VAL A 164 28.28 6.06 -31.65
CA VAL A 164 29.14 5.27 -32.55
C VAL A 164 29.91 6.16 -33.52
N ALA A 165 29.29 7.21 -34.06
CA ALA A 165 29.95 8.15 -34.97
C ALA A 165 31.04 8.97 -34.26
N VAL A 166 30.76 9.45 -33.05
CA VAL A 166 31.73 10.20 -32.24
C VAL A 166 32.91 9.33 -31.82
N THR A 167 32.66 8.09 -31.41
CA THR A 167 33.74 7.14 -31.06
C THR A 167 34.56 6.71 -32.28
N GLY A 168 33.92 6.52 -33.44
CA GLY A 168 34.63 6.22 -34.69
C GLY A 168 35.56 7.35 -35.14
N ALA A 169 35.12 8.61 -35.03
CA ALA A 169 35.93 9.77 -35.35
C ALA A 169 37.16 9.90 -34.42
N LEU A 170 36.98 9.61 -33.12
CA LEU A 170 38.06 9.68 -32.13
C LEU A 170 39.10 8.56 -32.33
N ALA A 171 38.64 7.35 -32.67
CA ALA A 171 39.52 6.23 -33.02
C ALA A 171 40.32 6.51 -34.30
N GLY A 172 39.69 7.07 -35.34
CA GLY A 172 40.35 7.46 -36.58
C GLY A 172 41.42 8.54 -36.37
N ALA A 173 41.15 9.53 -35.51
CA ALA A 173 42.10 10.58 -35.17
C ALA A 173 43.35 10.02 -34.45
N ILE A 174 43.18 9.08 -33.51
CA ILE A 174 44.30 8.44 -32.81
C ILE A 174 45.17 7.64 -33.78
N VAL A 175 44.56 6.84 -34.66
CA VAL A 175 45.29 6.05 -35.67
C VAL A 175 46.05 6.98 -36.64
N GLY A 176 45.43 8.08 -37.07
CA GLY A 176 46.09 9.08 -37.93
C GLY A 176 47.31 9.74 -37.26
N VAL A 177 47.21 10.08 -35.98
CA VAL A 177 48.33 10.66 -35.21
C VAL A 177 49.48 9.65 -35.03
N VAL A 178 49.17 8.39 -34.73
CA VAL A 178 50.19 7.33 -34.61
C VAL A 178 50.88 7.07 -35.95
N ALA A 179 50.12 7.00 -37.05
CA ALA A 179 50.67 6.83 -38.39
C ALA A 179 51.60 8.01 -38.78
N ALA A 180 51.18 9.25 -38.50
CA ALA A 180 51.99 10.44 -38.76
C ALA A 180 53.29 10.46 -37.94
N LEU A 181 53.25 10.04 -36.67
CA LEU A 181 54.43 9.93 -35.81
C LEU A 181 55.40 8.84 -36.27
N CYS A 182 54.88 7.67 -36.69
CA CYS A 182 55.69 6.60 -37.26
C CYS A 182 56.35 7.03 -38.58
N TRP A 183 55.62 7.76 -39.42
CA TRP A 183 56.14 8.25 -40.70
C TRP A 183 57.22 9.31 -40.50
N ARG A 184 56.99 10.28 -39.59
CA ARG A 184 57.97 11.31 -39.22
C ARG A 184 59.26 10.73 -38.62
N ARG A 185 59.15 9.64 -37.84
CA ARG A 185 60.32 8.93 -37.31
C ARG A 185 61.14 8.21 -38.38
N ARG A 186 60.49 7.70 -39.44
CA ARG A 186 61.19 7.06 -40.58
C ARG A 186 61.92 8.07 -41.47
N THR A 187 61.41 9.29 -41.59
CA THR A 187 62.03 10.35 -42.41
C THR A 187 63.07 11.19 -41.66
N ALA A 188 63.21 10.99 -40.34
CA ALA A 188 64.14 11.73 -39.48
C ALA A 188 65.37 10.90 -39.06
N ALA A 189 65.57 9.72 -39.64
CA ALA A 189 66.83 8.98 -39.51
C ALA A 189 67.82 9.49 -40.59
N PRO A 190 68.97 10.06 -40.21
CA PRO A 190 70.05 10.38 -41.14
C PRO A 190 70.75 9.12 -41.66
#